data_AF-A0A166IIM8-F1
#
_entry.id   AF-A0A166IIM8-F1
#
_cell.length_a   1.000
_cell.length_b   1.000
_cell.length_c   1.000
_cell.angle_alpha   90.00
_cell.angle_beta   90.00
_cell.angle_gamma   90.00
#
_symmetry.space_group_name_H-M   'P 1'
#
loop_
_entity.id
_entity.type
_entity.pdbx_description
1 polymer ?
#
loop_
_entity_poly.entity_id
_entity_poly.type
_entity_poly.pdbx_seq_one_letter_code
_entity_poly.pdbx_strand_id
1 'polypeptide(L)'
;MSMYHLPPRYYQPGDDVPMKRHPIVSIHQVTGKKGLYLGSDTSIPVGMEDKLDLAKQFWQDLFETVLERTPIYTHIWQPGDLVVWDNSQVMHAGIPYDASKYKRVALRVGLVDNS
;
A
#
# COMPACT_ATOMS: atom_id res chain seq x y z
N MET A 1 -1.86 2.48 17.24
CA MET A 1 -0.69 1.80 16.64
C MET A 1 -0.31 2.53 15.35
N SER A 2 0.98 2.72 15.05
CA SER A 2 1.50 3.51 13.91
C SER A 2 2.61 2.75 13.17
N MET A 3 2.91 3.13 11.93
CA MET A 3 3.91 2.50 11.05
C MET A 3 4.70 3.54 10.23
N TYR A 4 5.93 3.20 9.86
CA TYR A 4 6.74 3.99 8.92
C TYR A 4 6.52 3.57 7.45
N HIS A 5 6.54 4.49 6.49
CA HIS A 5 6.49 4.20 5.04
C HIS A 5 7.77 4.64 4.32
N LEU A 6 8.26 3.83 3.38
CA LEU A 6 9.31 4.22 2.43
C LEU A 6 8.70 4.63 1.07
N PRO A 7 9.14 5.72 0.42
CA PRO A 7 8.74 6.09 -0.95
C PRO A 7 9.11 5.04 -2.01
N PRO A 8 8.41 5.01 -3.18
CA PRO A 8 8.56 3.98 -4.22
C PRO A 8 9.79 4.17 -5.15
N ARG A 9 10.93 4.60 -4.62
CA ARG A 9 12.21 4.63 -5.36
C ARG A 9 13.07 3.44 -4.94
N TYR A 10 13.83 2.87 -5.88
CA TYR A 10 14.92 1.96 -5.57
C TYR A 10 16.02 2.75 -4.85
N TYR A 11 16.11 2.59 -3.53
CA TYR A 11 17.16 3.23 -2.74
C TYR A 11 18.52 2.65 -3.06
N GLN A 12 19.47 3.55 -3.29
CA GLN A 12 20.87 3.16 -3.28
C GLN A 12 21.35 3.14 -1.82
N PRO A 13 22.30 2.27 -1.46
CA PRO A 13 22.98 2.35 -0.17
C PRO A 13 23.53 3.77 0.03
N GLY A 14 23.01 4.49 1.05
CA GLY A 14 23.41 5.87 1.38
C GLY A 14 22.35 6.95 1.16
N ASP A 15 21.18 6.63 0.60
CA ASP A 15 20.07 7.59 0.49
C ASP A 15 19.48 7.91 1.89
N ASP A 16 19.38 9.21 2.23
CA ASP A 16 18.69 9.68 3.43
C ASP A 16 17.19 9.77 3.17
N VAL A 17 16.46 8.74 3.58
CA VAL A 17 15.01 8.62 3.40
C VAL A 17 14.33 8.97 4.71
N PRO A 18 13.60 10.09 4.78
CA PRO A 18 12.95 10.47 6.03
C PRO A 18 11.85 9.46 6.36
N MET A 19 11.99 8.80 7.51
CA MET A 19 10.95 7.93 8.04
C MET A 19 9.69 8.75 8.36
N LYS A 20 8.56 8.42 7.74
CA LYS A 20 7.27 9.07 8.01
C LYS A 20 6.35 8.20 8.83
N ARG A 21 5.91 8.69 9.99
CA ARG A 21 4.98 7.98 10.87
C ARG A 21 3.53 8.16 10.41
N HIS A 22 2.84 7.05 10.19
CA HIS A 22 1.41 7.00 9.84
C HIS A 22 0.65 6.13 10.84
N PRO A 23 -0.65 6.35 11.12
CA PRO A 23 -1.43 5.42 11.92
C PRO A 23 -1.67 4.11 11.14
N ILE A 24 -1.71 2.96 11.84
CA ILE A 24 -2.13 1.68 11.22
C ILE A 24 -3.66 1.65 11.03
N VAL A 25 -4.40 2.28 11.95
CA VAL A 25 -5.84 2.48 11.82
C VAL A 25 -6.11 3.93 11.48
N SER A 26 -6.55 4.21 10.26
CA SER A 26 -6.95 5.54 9.81
C SER A 26 -8.47 5.73 9.90
N ILE A 27 -8.91 6.99 9.97
CA ILE A 27 -10.33 7.37 9.85
C ILE A 27 -10.51 8.02 8.49
N HIS A 28 -11.48 7.55 7.71
CA HIS A 28 -11.82 8.14 6.43
C HIS A 28 -12.47 9.51 6.62
N GLN A 29 -11.89 10.55 6.01
CA GLN A 29 -12.28 11.94 6.27
C GLN A 29 -13.74 12.26 5.88
N VAL A 30 -14.27 11.59 4.85
CA VAL A 30 -15.65 11.85 4.38
C VAL A 30 -16.68 10.96 5.09
N THR A 31 -16.37 9.69 5.33
CA THR A 31 -17.35 8.71 5.85
C THR A 31 -17.22 8.45 7.35
N GLY A 32 -16.14 8.88 7.99
CA GLY A 32 -15.83 8.63 9.40
C GLY A 32 -15.53 7.17 9.73
N LYS A 33 -15.50 6.26 8.74
CA LYS A 33 -15.23 4.84 8.97
C LYS A 33 -13.76 4.61 9.28
N LYS A 34 -13.48 3.64 10.16
CA LYS A 34 -12.12 3.17 10.40
C LYS A 34 -11.69 2.22 9.29
N GLY A 35 -10.46 2.42 8.80
CA GLY A 35 -9.79 1.54 7.85
C GLY A 35 -8.38 1.20 8.31
N LEU A 36 -7.79 0.17 7.71
CA LEU A 36 -6.38 -0.12 7.91
C LEU A 36 -5.56 0.63 6.86
N TYR A 37 -4.69 1.51 7.32
CA TYR A 37 -3.68 2.15 6.48
C TYR A 37 -2.46 1.25 6.49
N LEU A 38 -2.39 0.32 5.54
CA LEU A 38 -1.32 -0.66 5.42
C LEU A 38 -0.38 -0.21 4.31
N GLY A 39 0.92 -0.35 4.57
CA GLY A 39 1.96 -0.05 3.59
C GLY A 39 2.49 -1.29 2.91
N SER A 40 3.56 -1.10 2.15
CA SER A 40 4.38 -2.21 1.66
C SER A 40 5.14 -2.89 2.81
N ASP A 41 5.73 -4.04 2.49
CA ASP A 41 6.69 -4.82 3.28
C ASP A 41 7.88 -4.01 3.85
N THR A 42 8.09 -2.80 3.36
CA THR A 42 9.09 -1.84 3.82
C THR A 42 8.73 -1.09 5.10
N SER A 43 7.56 -1.36 5.69
CA SER A 43 7.09 -0.65 6.88
C SER A 43 7.53 -1.31 8.18
N ILE A 44 7.73 -0.51 9.22
CA ILE A 44 8.09 -1.01 10.56
C ILE A 44 7.05 -0.50 11.56
N PRO A 45 6.40 -1.37 12.36
CA PRO A 45 5.56 -0.96 13.47
C PRO A 45 6.39 -0.20 14.51
N VAL A 46 5.86 0.94 14.99
CA VAL A 46 6.55 1.73 16.03
C VAL A 46 6.79 0.88 17.28
N GLY A 47 8.02 0.88 17.80
CA GLY A 47 8.49 0.05 18.92
C GLY A 47 9.11 -1.28 18.50
N MET A 48 9.19 -1.57 17.20
CA MET A 48 9.84 -2.75 16.63
C MET A 48 11.05 -2.41 15.74
N GLU A 49 11.59 -1.20 15.85
CA GLU A 49 12.70 -0.69 15.03
C GLU A 49 13.94 -1.59 15.11
N ASP A 50 14.28 -2.07 16.31
CA ASP A 50 15.42 -2.97 16.54
C ASP A 50 15.07 -4.47 16.41
N LYS A 51 13.85 -4.80 15.97
CA LYS A 51 13.31 -6.17 15.92
C LYS A 51 12.68 -6.48 14.56
N LEU A 52 13.47 -6.35 13.50
CA LEU A 52 13.00 -6.45 12.12
C LEU A 52 12.32 -7.80 11.80
N ASP A 53 12.80 -8.92 12.34
CA ASP A 53 12.16 -10.22 12.14
C ASP A 53 10.76 -10.29 12.76
N LEU A 54 10.60 -9.72 13.96
CA LEU A 54 9.29 -9.63 14.61
C LEU A 54 8.35 -8.67 13.86
N ALA A 55 8.87 -7.55 13.36
CA ALA A 55 8.12 -6.61 12.54
C ALA A 55 7.61 -7.29 11.25
N LYS A 56 8.47 -8.10 10.61
CA LYS A 56 8.10 -8.87 9.41
C LYS A 56 6.99 -9.89 9.72
N GLN A 57 7.14 -10.66 10.80
CA GLN A 57 6.13 -11.62 11.25
C GLN A 57 4.78 -10.92 11.50
N PHE A 58 4.80 -9.78 12.22
CA PHE A 58 3.59 -8.99 12.48
C PHE A 58 2.85 -8.61 11.19
N TRP A 59 3.57 -8.18 10.16
CA TRP A 59 2.94 -7.85 8.88
C TRP A 59 2.38 -9.07 8.16
N GLN A 60 3.10 -10.19 8.15
CA GLN A 60 2.62 -11.43 7.54
C GLN A 60 1.30 -11.88 8.16
N ASP A 61 1.24 -11.95 9.50
CA ASP A 61 0.04 -12.37 10.23
C ASP A 61 -1.13 -11.39 9.99
N LEU A 62 -0.85 -10.09 9.94
CA LEU A 62 -1.87 -9.07 9.66
C LEU A 62 -2.40 -9.16 8.22
N PHE A 63 -1.52 -9.33 7.23
CA PHE A 63 -1.93 -9.46 5.83
C PHE A 63 -2.75 -10.72 5.61
N GLU A 64 -2.36 -11.86 6.19
CA GLU A 64 -3.13 -13.10 6.13
C GLU A 64 -4.55 -12.87 6.67
N THR A 65 -4.65 -12.28 7.86
CA THR A 65 -5.94 -11.95 8.48
C THR A 65 -6.78 -11.00 7.62
N VAL A 66 -6.16 -9.99 6.99
CA VAL A 66 -6.86 -9.01 6.15
C VAL A 66 -7.37 -9.66 4.87
N LEU A 67 -6.56 -10.48 4.21
CA LEU A 67 -6.94 -11.18 2.98
C LEU A 67 -8.09 -12.16 3.19
N GLU A 68 -8.17 -12.81 4.35
CA GLU A 68 -9.30 -13.67 4.70
C GLU A 68 -10.61 -12.90 4.95
N ARG A 69 -10.51 -11.67 5.44
CA ARG A 69 -11.66 -10.89 5.95
C ARG A 69 -12.16 -9.82 4.99
N THR A 70 -11.42 -9.53 3.93
CA THR A 70 -11.75 -8.45 2.99
C THR A 70 -12.06 -9.00 1.60
N PRO A 71 -13.13 -8.51 0.95
CA PRO A 71 -13.44 -8.93 -0.42
C PRO A 71 -12.35 -8.43 -1.37
N ILE A 72 -11.86 -9.32 -2.22
CA ILE A 72 -10.89 -9.01 -3.28
C ILE A 72 -11.66 -8.75 -4.58
N TYR A 73 -11.43 -7.57 -5.16
CA TYR A 73 -11.92 -7.24 -6.50
C TYR A 73 -10.79 -7.37 -7.52
N THR A 74 -11.01 -8.19 -8.55
CA THR A 74 -10.08 -8.33 -9.68
C THR A 74 -10.69 -7.70 -10.91
N HIS A 75 -10.03 -6.67 -11.44
CA HIS A 75 -10.46 -6.00 -12.66
C HIS A 75 -9.81 -6.63 -13.91
N ILE A 76 -10.63 -7.09 -14.84
CA ILE A 76 -10.21 -7.59 -16.15
C ILE A 76 -10.24 -6.44 -17.15
N TRP A 77 -9.09 -5.79 -17.34
CA TRP A 77 -8.93 -4.60 -18.15
C TRP A 77 -9.35 -4.80 -19.62
N GLN A 78 -10.08 -3.81 -20.14
CA GLN A 78 -10.33 -3.60 -21.56
C GLN A 78 -9.78 -2.24 -22.01
N PRO A 79 -9.43 -2.07 -23.30
CA PRO A 79 -9.04 -0.77 -23.82
C PRO A 79 -10.13 0.28 -23.61
N GLY A 80 -9.76 1.41 -22.99
CA GLY A 80 -10.68 2.51 -22.70
C GLY A 80 -11.26 2.50 -21.28
N ASP A 81 -11.02 1.45 -20.48
CA ASP A 81 -11.48 1.40 -19.10
C ASP A 81 -10.87 2.54 -18.26
N LEU A 82 -11.74 3.18 -17.47
CA LEU A 82 -11.36 4.15 -16.45
C LEU A 82 -11.74 3.58 -15.09
N VAL A 83 -10.72 3.34 -14.25
CA VAL A 83 -10.90 2.94 -12.85
C VAL A 83 -10.43 4.06 -11.95
N VAL A 84 -11.32 4.50 -11.05
CA VAL A 84 -11.03 5.45 -9.99
C VAL A 84 -11.20 4.73 -8.67
N TRP A 85 -10.22 4.87 -7.77
CA TRP A 85 -10.30 4.29 -6.44
C TRP A 85 -9.74 5.25 -5.40
N ASP A 86 -10.21 5.11 -4.17
CA ASP A 86 -9.73 5.86 -3.00
C ASP A 86 -8.56 5.11 -2.35
N ASN A 87 -7.36 5.65 -2.52
CA ASN A 87 -6.12 5.09 -1.94
C ASN A 87 -6.17 4.95 -0.42
N SER A 88 -6.98 5.73 0.29
CA SER A 88 -7.04 5.68 1.75
C SER A 88 -7.83 4.47 2.27
N GLN A 89 -8.60 3.80 1.41
CA GLN A 89 -9.54 2.75 1.79
C GLN A 89 -9.22 1.37 1.17
N VAL A 90 -8.25 1.29 0.25
CA VAL A 90 -7.94 0.03 -0.44
C VAL A 90 -6.45 -0.23 -0.54
N MET A 91 -6.10 -1.51 -0.57
CA MET A 91 -4.82 -1.97 -1.11
C MET A 91 -5.03 -2.43 -2.55
N HIS A 92 -4.00 -2.29 -3.39
CA HIS A 92 -4.04 -2.76 -4.77
C HIS A 92 -2.69 -3.32 -5.20
N ALA A 93 -2.74 -4.34 -6.05
CA ALA A 93 -1.56 -4.94 -6.65
C ALA A 93 -1.80 -5.17 -8.15
N GLY A 94 -0.76 -4.95 -8.96
CA GLY A 94 -0.77 -5.37 -10.36
C GLY A 94 -0.45 -6.85 -10.47
N ILE A 95 -1.20 -7.56 -11.32
CA ILE A 95 -0.89 -8.96 -11.66
C ILE A 95 0.23 -8.97 -12.72
N PRO A 96 1.28 -9.80 -12.55
CA PRO A 96 2.34 -9.94 -13.55
C PRO A 96 1.82 -10.36 -14.93
N TYR A 97 2.49 -9.91 -15.98
CA TYR A 97 2.21 -10.31 -17.37
C TYR A 97 3.52 -10.45 -18.14
N ASP A 98 3.48 -11.18 -19.26
CA ASP A 98 4.64 -11.34 -20.13
C ASP A 98 4.89 -10.05 -20.93
N ALA A 99 5.77 -9.19 -20.40
CA ALA A 99 6.15 -7.94 -21.01
C ALA A 99 7.07 -8.10 -22.25
N SER A 100 7.60 -9.31 -22.50
CA SER A 100 8.36 -9.59 -23.74
C SER A 100 7.43 -9.77 -24.93
N LYS A 101 6.22 -10.27 -24.66
CA LYS A 101 5.21 -10.59 -25.68
C LYS A 101 4.15 -9.51 -25.83
N TYR A 102 3.80 -8.81 -24.75
CA TYR A 102 2.70 -7.87 -24.72
C TYR A 102 3.14 -6.49 -24.22
N LYS A 103 2.61 -5.42 -24.82
CA LYS A 103 2.79 -4.04 -24.34
C LYS A 103 1.55 -3.61 -23.57
N ARG A 104 1.72 -3.13 -22.34
CA ARG A 104 0.65 -2.53 -21.52
C ARG A 104 0.96 -1.06 -21.27
N VAL A 105 0.03 -0.18 -21.64
CA VAL A 105 0.13 1.27 -21.38
C VAL A 105 -1.08 1.69 -20.57
N ALA A 106 -0.85 2.38 -19.46
CA ALA A 106 -1.89 2.97 -18.63
C ALA A 106 -1.51 4.41 -18.31
N LEU A 107 -2.50 5.31 -18.30
CA LEU A 107 -2.35 6.66 -17.80
C LEU A 107 -2.80 6.68 -16.34
N ARG A 108 -2.02 7.35 -15.48
CA ARG A 108 -2.32 7.44 -14.05
C ARG A 108 -2.33 8.91 -13.61
N VAL A 109 -3.38 9.29 -12.90
CA VAL A 109 -3.47 10.58 -12.20
C VAL A 109 -3.58 10.28 -10.71
N GLY A 110 -2.76 10.94 -9.90
CA GLY A 110 -2.85 10.92 -8.45
C GLY A 110 -3.49 12.20 -7.96
N LEU A 111 -4.54 12.10 -7.16
CA LEU A 111 -5.13 13.23 -6.45
C LEU A 111 -4.56 13.26 -5.04
N VAL A 112 -4.05 14.41 -4.63
CA VAL A 112 -3.51 14.65 -3.29
C VAL A 112 -4.31 15.77 -2.68
N ASP A 113 -4.87 15.51 -1.51
CA ASP A 113 -5.49 16.53 -0.69
C ASP A 113 -4.40 17.28 0.07
N ASN A 114 -4.40 18.61 -0.04
CA ASN A 114 -3.48 19.53 0.64
C ASN A 114 -4.20 20.42 1.66
N SER A 115 -5.48 20.12 1.95
CA SER A 115 -6.27 20.88 2.93
C SER A 115 -5.79 20.70 4.37
#